data_AF-X0S3R7-F1
#
_entry.id   AF-X0S3R7-F1
#
_cell.length_a   1.000
_cell.length_b   1.000
_cell.length_c   1.000
_cell.angle_alpha   90.00
_cell.angle_beta   90.00
_cell.angle_gamma   90.00
#
_symmetry.space_group_name_H-M   'P 1'
#
loop_
_entity.id
_entity.type
_entity.pdbx_description
1 polymer ?
#
loop_
_entity_poly.entity_id
_entity_poly.type
_entity_poly.pdbx_seq_one_letter_code
_entity_poly.pdbx_strand_id
1 'polypeptide(L)' 'MIVGHLPFLSWLASLLLTGSAAADTVTFKNAGVACLSWSEGHPWQIEWMVTPELLV' A
#
# COMPACT_ATOMS: atom_id res chain seq x y z
N MET A 1 9.64 4.18 -6.02
CA MET A 1 9.71 3.72 -4.62
C MET A 1 9.43 4.92 -3.72
N ILE A 2 8.48 4.79 -2.79
CA ILE A 2 8.06 5.86 -1.86
C ILE A 2 8.31 5.33 -0.44
N VAL A 3 8.96 6.13 0.40
CA VAL A 3 9.17 5.84 1.84
C VAL A 3 8.50 6.97 2.62
N GLY A 4 7.73 6.61 3.63
CA GLY A 4 6.98 7.58 4.42
C GLY A 4 6.53 7.03 5.76
N HIS A 5 5.73 7.81 6.48
CA HIS A 5 5.24 7.48 7.81
C HIS A 5 3.73 7.23 7.80
N LEU A 6 3.27 6.46 8.78
CA LEU A 6 1.84 6.36 9.09
C LEU A 6 1.33 7.64 9.75
N PRO A 7 0.09 8.06 9.49
CA PRO A 7 -0.93 7.34 8.70
C PRO A 7 -0.86 7.59 7.19
N PHE A 8 -0.08 8.57 6.73
CA PHE A 8 -0.10 9.05 5.34
C PHE A 8 0.21 7.99 4.29
N LEU A 9 1.12 7.04 4.59
CA LEU A 9 1.43 5.95 3.66
C LEU A 9 0.24 4.98 3.46
N SER A 10 -0.52 4.68 4.52
CA SER A 10 -1.75 3.88 4.43
C SER A 10 -2.84 4.62 3.66
N TRP A 11 -3.00 5.92 3.91
CA TRP A 11 -3.97 6.75 3.19
C TRP A 11 -3.65 6.85 1.70
N LEU A 12 -2.38 7.00 1.34
CA LEU A 12 -1.95 7.00 -0.06
C LEU A 12 -2.32 5.67 -0.74
N ALA A 13 -1.97 4.54 -0.13
CA ALA A 13 -2.33 3.23 -0.67
C ALA A 13 -3.85 3.09 -0.83
N SER A 14 -4.64 3.52 0.17
CA SER A 14 -6.10 3.46 0.12
C SER A 14 -6.70 4.37 -0.95
N LEU A 15 -6.15 5.57 -1.16
CA LEU A 15 -6.53 6.46 -2.25
C LEU A 15 -6.25 5.83 -3.61
N LEU A 16 -5.09 5.21 -3.80
CA LEU A 16 -4.74 4.57 -5.08
C LEU A 16 -5.67 3.38 -5.37
N LEU A 17 -5.91 2.53 -4.37
CA LEU A 17 -6.68 1.29 -4.52
C LEU A 17 -8.18 1.52 -4.65
N THR A 18 -8.73 2.52 -3.95
CA THR A 18 -10.20 2.69 -3.83
C THR A 18 -10.71 4.08 -4.19
N GLY A 19 -9.83 5.05 -4.41
CA GLY A 19 -10.19 6.46 -4.54
C GLY A 19 -10.52 7.15 -3.21
N SER A 20 -10.44 6.46 -2.07
CA SER A 20 -10.75 7.01 -0.75
C SER A 20 -9.67 6.68 0.29
N ALA A 21 -9.10 7.72 0.91
CA ALA A 21 -8.15 7.57 2.01
C ALA A 21 -8.79 6.90 3.25
N ALA A 22 -10.10 7.05 3.41
CA ALA A 22 -10.86 6.54 4.56
C ALA A 22 -11.21 5.05 4.45
N ALA A 23 -10.90 4.40 3.32
CA ALA A 23 -11.17 2.98 3.12
C ALA A 23 -10.24 2.06 3.93
N ASP A 24 -9.13 2.58 4.46
CA ASP A 24 -8.15 1.88 5.32
C ASP A 24 -7.78 0.47 4.83
N THR A 25 -7.37 0.39 3.57
CA THR A 25 -7.19 -0.88 2.85
C THR A 25 -5.86 -1.59 3.10
N VAL A 26 -4.84 -0.89 3.60
CA VAL A 26 -3.49 -1.43 3.80
C VAL A 26 -2.96 -1.07 5.17
N THR A 27 -2.80 -2.07 6.03
CA THR A 27 -2.15 -1.93 7.34
C THR A 27 -0.65 -2.17 7.20
N PHE A 28 0.13 -1.11 7.01
CA PHE A 28 1.59 -1.23 7.00
C PHE A 28 2.13 -1.58 8.39
N LYS A 29 3.11 -2.49 8.43
CA LYS A 29 4.02 -2.64 9.56
C LYS A 29 5.26 -1.77 9.37
N ASN A 30 5.92 -1.38 10.46
CA ASN A 30 7.21 -0.71 10.39
C ASN A 30 8.18 -1.54 9.54
N ALA A 31 8.90 -0.88 8.63
CA ALA A 31 9.77 -1.53 7.64
C ALA A 31 9.07 -2.52 6.67
N GLY A 32 7.74 -2.51 6.60
CA GLY A 32 6.98 -3.24 5.58
C GLY A 32 7.01 -2.53 4.22
N VAL A 33 6.88 -3.31 3.15
CA VAL A 33 6.87 -2.84 1.76
C VAL A 33 5.65 -3.43 1.05
N ALA A 34 4.91 -2.59 0.32
CA ALA A 34 3.85 -3.05 -0.57
C ALA A 34 4.14 -2.57 -1.99
N CYS A 35 3.93 -3.43 -2.97
CA CYS A 35 3.96 -3.09 -4.38
C CYS A 35 2.55 -2.96 -4.91
N LEU A 36 2.26 -1.80 -5.49
CA LEU A 36 1.01 -1.55 -6.17
C LEU A 36 1.31 -1.43 -7.66
N SER A 37 0.50 -2.08 -8.47
CA SER A 37 0.56 -1.99 -9.92
C SER A 37 -0.71 -1.36 -10.47
N TRP A 38 -0.53 -0.61 -11.56
CA TRP A 38 -1.61 -0.03 -12.33
C TRP A 38 -1.40 -0.41 -13.79
N SER A 39 -2.50 -0.73 -14.47
CA SER A 39 -2.50 -0.92 -15.91
C SER A 39 -3.63 -0.12 -16.53
N GLU A 40 -3.44 0.28 -17.78
CA GLU A 40 -4.44 1.04 -18.50
C GLU A 40 -5.79 0.30 -18.50
N GLY A 41 -6.87 1.02 -18.16
CA GLY A 41 -8.21 0.45 -18.05
C GLY A 41 -8.50 -0.33 -16.76
N HIS A 42 -7.54 -0.48 -15.84
CA HIS A 42 -7.73 -1.22 -14.58
C HIS A 42 -7.46 -0.34 -13.35
N PRO A 43 -8.15 -0.57 -12.23
CA PRO A 43 -7.82 0.08 -10.96
C PRO A 43 -6.42 -0.35 -10.49
N TRP A 44 -5.83 0.42 -9.58
CA TRP A 44 -4.63 -0.02 -8.87
C TRP A 44 -4.91 -1.32 -8.11
N GLN A 45 -3.92 -2.20 -8.07
CA GLN A 45 -3.98 -3.46 -7.32
C GLN A 45 -2.73 -3.64 -6.48
N ILE A 46 -2.84 -4.38 -5.37
CA ILE A 46 -1.67 -4.83 -4.61
C ILE A 46 -1.12 -6.06 -5.31
N GLU A 47 0.11 -5.97 -5.81
CA GLU A 47 0.79 -7.09 -6.46
C GLU A 47 1.43 -8.01 -5.42
N TRP A 48 2.06 -7.42 -4.41
CA TRP A 48 2.62 -8.14 -3.26
C TRP A 48 2.84 -7.21 -2.08
N MET A 49 2.96 -7.79 -0.89
CA MET A 49 3.35 -7.09 0.33
C MET A 49 4.27 -7.98 1.15
N VAL A 50 5.33 -7.38 1.69
CA VAL A 50 6.30 -8.03 2.57
C VAL A 50 6.31 -7.28 3.90
N THR A 51 6.14 -8.01 4.99
CA THR A 51 6.40 -7.48 6.33
C THR A 51 7.74 -8.02 6.84
N PRO A 52 8.41 -7.33 7.78
CA PRO A 52 9.71 -7.78 8.26
C PRO A 52 9.71 -9.20 8.82
N GLU A 53 8.58 -9.64 9.39
CA GLU A 53 8.45 -10.97 10.00
C GLU A 53 8.48 -12.11 8.98
N LEU A 54 8.39 -11.84 7.68
CA LEU A 54 8.54 -12.88 6.63
C LEU A 54 10.00 -13.21 6.32
N LEU A 55 10.95 -12.41 6.79
CA LEU A 55 12.38 -12.52 6.46
C LEU A 55 13.22 -13.04 7.64
N VAL A 56 12.58 -13.51 8.71
CA VAL A 56 13.20 -13.98 9.97
C VAL A 56 12.81 -15.41 10.28
#